data_AF-A0A7C5J3G8-F1
#
_entry.id   AF-A0A7C5J3G8-F1
#
_cell.length_a   1.000
_cell.length_b   1.000
_cell.length_c   1.000
_cell.angle_alpha   90.00
_cell.angle_beta   90.00
_cell.angle_gamma   90.00
#
_symmetry.space_group_name_H-M   'P 1'
#
loop_
_entity.id
_entity.type
_entity.pdbx_description
1 polymer ?
#
loop_
_entity_poly.entity_id
_entity_poly.type
_entity_poly.pdbx_seq_one_letter_code
_entity_poly.pdbx_strand_id
1 'polypeptide(L)'
;MREQEVPTLRQFKVPVVLVVGASEELLGLVSDVAITAQVLVSECSPEAATDTAASMRPLVLVMPEEIYGQDSQNFDALARDVRAKILRVRSPLPLPAELEPELMRLMQQAEAQRPSWTGDLG
;
A
#
# COMPACT_ATOMS: atom_id res chain seq x y z
N MET A 1 -32.90 33.17 11.03
CA MET A 1 -31.92 32.65 10.05
C MET A 1 -31.48 31.28 10.54
N ARG A 2 -31.67 30.22 9.75
CA ARG A 2 -31.14 28.90 10.06
C ARG A 2 -29.71 28.84 9.54
N GLU A 3 -28.76 28.60 10.43
CA GLU A 3 -27.37 28.33 10.07
C GLU A 3 -27.36 27.02 9.27
N GLN A 4 -27.03 27.11 7.98
CA GLN A 4 -26.78 25.93 7.17
C GLN A 4 -25.38 25.43 7.52
N GLU A 5 -25.31 24.28 8.18
CA GLU A 5 -24.07 23.53 8.35
C GLU A 5 -23.51 23.21 6.96
N VAL A 6 -22.43 23.89 6.59
CA VAL A 6 -21.68 23.61 5.36
C VAL A 6 -21.02 22.24 5.55
N PRO A 7 -21.25 21.26 4.66
CA PRO A 7 -20.62 19.95 4.81
C PRO A 7 -19.10 20.10 4.70
N THR A 8 -18.39 19.87 5.80
CA THR A 8 -16.93 19.76 5.79
C THR A 8 -16.53 18.66 4.81
N LEU A 9 -15.74 19.01 3.81
CA LEU A 9 -15.10 18.08 2.87
C LEU A 9 -14.40 16.98 3.66
N ARG A 10 -14.99 15.77 3.69
CA ARG A 10 -14.27 14.58 4.17
C ARG A 10 -13.12 14.35 3.20
N GLN A 11 -11.88 14.57 3.64
CA GLN A 11 -10.69 14.20 2.87
C GLN A 11 -10.69 12.69 2.67
N PHE A 12 -11.13 12.24 1.50
CA PHE A 12 -10.99 10.86 1.08
C PHE A 12 -9.53 10.64 0.70
N LYS A 13 -8.77 9.95 1.54
CA LYS A 13 -7.42 9.50 1.15
C LYS A 13 -7.59 8.25 0.30
N VAL A 14 -7.22 8.32 -0.97
CA VAL A 14 -7.14 7.15 -1.83
C VAL A 14 -6.06 6.23 -1.26
N PRO A 15 -6.35 4.95 -0.97
CA PRO A 15 -5.33 4.03 -0.49
C PRO A 15 -4.26 3.82 -1.56
N VAL A 16 -3.01 3.63 -1.12
CA VAL A 16 -1.86 3.45 -2.01
C VAL A 16 -1.21 2.10 -1.76
N VAL A 17 -0.87 1.40 -2.84
CA VAL A 17 0.02 0.24 -2.86
C VAL A 17 1.30 0.68 -3.56
N LEU A 18 2.44 0.43 -2.90
CA LEU A 18 3.76 0.71 -3.47
C LEU A 18 4.40 -0.59 -3.93
N VAL A 19 4.72 -0.66 -5.21
CA VAL A 19 5.42 -1.77 -5.83
C VAL A 19 6.91 -1.44 -5.89
N VAL A 20 7.77 -2.33 -5.40
CA VAL A 20 9.21 -2.10 -5.26
C VAL A 20 9.99 -3.11 -6.10
N GLY A 21 10.79 -2.61 -7.04
CA GLY A 21 11.71 -3.43 -7.85
C GLY A 21 11.03 -4.53 -8.67
N ALA A 22 9.80 -4.30 -9.12
CA ALA A 22 9.03 -5.29 -9.87
C ALA A 22 9.42 -5.35 -11.35
N SER A 23 9.13 -6.48 -11.99
CA SER A 23 9.06 -6.56 -13.45
C SER A 23 7.78 -5.89 -13.96
N GLU A 24 7.74 -5.54 -15.25
CA GLU A 24 6.53 -5.03 -15.91
C GLU A 24 5.34 -5.98 -15.76
N GLU A 25 5.59 -7.30 -15.78
CA GLU A 25 4.55 -8.32 -15.59
C GLU A 25 3.92 -8.26 -14.20
N LEU A 26 4.73 -8.13 -13.15
CA LEU A 26 4.23 -8.00 -11.78
C LEU A 26 3.52 -6.65 -11.58
N LEU A 27 4.07 -5.55 -12.12
CA LEU A 27 3.42 -4.25 -12.07
C LEU A 27 2.05 -4.27 -12.76
N GLY A 28 1.96 -4.89 -13.94
CA GLY A 28 0.69 -5.06 -14.67
C GLY A 28 -0.32 -5.86 -13.85
N LEU A 29 0.10 -7.00 -13.29
CA LEU A 29 -0.73 -7.84 -12.44
C LEU A 29 -1.27 -7.08 -11.21
N VAL A 30 -0.41 -6.34 -10.50
CA VAL A 30 -0.82 -5.54 -9.33
C VAL A 30 -1.75 -4.40 -9.75
N SER A 31 -1.49 -3.78 -10.91
CA SER A 31 -2.33 -2.71 -11.45
C SER A 31 -3.74 -3.19 -11.79
N ASP A 32 -3.85 -4.35 -12.44
CA ASP A 32 -5.14 -4.96 -12.79
C ASP A 32 -5.98 -5.24 -11.53
N VAL A 33 -5.35 -5.82 -10.51
CA VAL A 33 -5.99 -6.08 -9.21
C VAL A 33 -6.38 -4.77 -8.50
N ALA A 34 -5.52 -3.76 -8.55
CA ALA A 34 -5.75 -2.49 -7.88
C ALA A 34 -6.90 -1.69 -8.48
N ILE A 35 -7.17 -1.81 -9.78
CA ILE A 35 -8.33 -1.20 -10.44
C ILE A 35 -9.62 -1.72 -9.80
N THR A 36 -9.75 -3.04 -9.64
CA THR A 36 -10.92 -3.68 -9.01
C THR A 36 -11.06 -3.24 -7.55
N ALA A 37 -9.94 -3.09 -6.85
CA ALA A 37 -9.88 -2.69 -5.45
C ALA A 37 -10.03 -1.17 -5.20
N GLN A 38 -10.07 -0.34 -6.26
CA GLN A 38 -10.06 1.14 -6.18
C GLN A 38 -8.86 1.72 -5.41
N VAL A 39 -7.67 1.19 -5.71
CA VAL A 39 -6.41 1.52 -5.04
C VAL A 39 -5.44 2.15 -6.02
N LEU A 40 -4.70 3.17 -5.57
CA LEU A 40 -3.63 3.74 -6.37
C LEU A 40 -2.39 2.84 -6.30
N VAL A 41 -1.83 2.49 -7.46
CA VAL A 41 -0.52 1.83 -7.56
C VAL A 41 0.55 2.86 -7.86
N SER A 42 1.65 2.77 -7.13
CA SER A 42 2.88 3.50 -7.41
C SER A 42 4.03 2.51 -7.48
N GLU A 43 5.04 2.79 -8.29
CA GLU A 43 6.22 1.95 -8.45
C GLU A 43 7.48 2.73 -8.07
N CYS A 44 8.47 2.05 -7.49
CA CYS A 44 9.81 2.59 -7.29
C CYS A 44 10.89 1.51 -7.37
N SER A 45 12.15 1.94 -7.49
CA SER A 45 13.29 1.05 -7.32
C SER A 45 13.53 0.74 -5.83
N PRO A 46 14.26 -0.34 -5.49
CA PRO A 46 14.59 -0.67 -4.10
C PRO A 46 15.30 0.47 -3.36
N GLU A 47 16.17 1.23 -4.02
CA GLU A 47 16.92 2.33 -3.43
C GLU A 47 16.01 3.53 -3.09
N ALA A 48 14.95 3.74 -3.86
CA ALA A 48 13.98 4.82 -3.66
C ALA A 48 12.82 4.43 -2.73
N ALA A 49 12.77 3.18 -2.26
CA ALA A 49 11.64 2.65 -1.51
C ALA A 49 11.35 3.44 -0.23
N THR A 50 12.39 3.80 0.53
CA THR A 50 12.25 4.54 1.79
C THR A 50 11.60 5.91 1.57
N ASP A 51 12.15 6.72 0.66
CA ASP A 51 11.67 8.07 0.38
C ASP A 51 10.26 8.06 -0.20
N THR A 52 9.99 7.11 -1.10
CA THR A 52 8.68 6.95 -1.74
C THR A 52 7.63 6.50 -0.73
N ALA A 53 7.94 5.51 0.11
CA ALA A 53 7.02 5.02 1.14
C ALA A 53 6.74 6.10 2.21
N ALA A 54 7.74 6.88 2.62
CA ALA A 54 7.56 7.97 3.56
C ALA A 54 6.61 9.06 3.02
N SER A 55 6.74 9.38 1.73
CA SER A 55 5.93 10.40 1.06
C SER A 55 4.49 9.93 0.82
N MET A 56 4.32 8.72 0.29
CA MET A 56 3.02 8.19 -0.13
C MET A 56 2.24 7.53 1.01
N ARG A 57 2.93 7.07 2.05
CA ARG A 57 2.38 6.25 3.14
C ARG A 57 1.50 5.12 2.61
N PRO A 58 2.07 4.16 1.87
CA PRO A 58 1.32 3.04 1.31
C PRO A 58 0.76 2.13 2.41
N LEU A 59 -0.33 1.44 2.10
CA LEU A 59 -0.88 0.38 2.95
C LEU A 59 -0.13 -0.93 2.77
N VAL A 60 0.36 -1.19 1.57
CA VAL A 60 1.08 -2.41 1.23
C VAL A 60 2.31 -2.06 0.39
N LEU A 61 3.44 -2.66 0.75
CA LEU A 61 4.64 -2.77 -0.07
C LEU A 61 4.58 -4.12 -0.79
N VAL A 62 4.50 -4.11 -2.11
CA VAL A 62 4.51 -5.32 -2.94
C VAL A 62 5.88 -5.43 -3.59
N MET A 63 6.53 -6.58 -3.49
CA MET A 63 7.85 -6.78 -4.11
C MET A 63 8.10 -8.27 -4.41
N PRO A 64 8.97 -8.58 -5.38
CA PRO A 64 9.46 -9.95 -5.56
C PRO A 64 10.13 -10.49 -4.29
N GLU A 65 9.99 -11.79 -4.04
CA GLU A 65 10.67 -12.47 -2.93
C GLU A 65 12.19 -12.28 -2.99
N GLU A 66 12.77 -12.21 -4.19
CA GLU A 66 14.19 -12.00 -4.41
C GLU A 66 14.64 -10.59 -3.98
N ILE A 67 13.85 -9.57 -4.28
CA ILE A 67 14.11 -8.18 -3.85
C ILE A 67 14.02 -8.08 -2.33
N TYR A 68 12.97 -8.66 -1.73
CA TYR A 68 12.85 -8.73 -0.29
C TYR A 68 14.04 -9.44 0.36
N GLY A 69 14.52 -10.54 -0.23
CA GLY A 69 15.64 -11.32 0.27
C GLY A 69 16.98 -10.58 0.30
N GLN A 70 17.16 -9.54 -0.54
CA GLN A 70 18.39 -8.75 -0.57
C GLN A 70 18.59 -7.90 0.70
N ASP A 71 17.50 -7.37 1.27
CA ASP A 71 17.56 -6.54 2.48
C ASP A 71 16.25 -6.60 3.31
N SER A 72 15.86 -7.81 3.67
CA SER A 72 14.61 -8.07 4.41
C SER A 72 14.48 -7.25 5.70
N GLN A 73 15.58 -7.05 6.43
CA GLN A 73 15.56 -6.30 7.69
C GLN A 73 15.19 -4.84 7.48
N ASN A 74 15.73 -4.21 6.43
CA ASN A 74 15.41 -2.83 6.09
C ASN A 74 13.96 -2.70 5.60
N PHE A 75 13.48 -3.62 4.77
CA PHE A 75 12.08 -3.61 4.32
C PHE A 75 11.10 -3.84 5.47
N ASP A 76 11.40 -4.74 6.42
CA ASP A 76 10.60 -4.94 7.62
C ASP A 76 10.57 -3.70 8.52
N ALA A 77 11.71 -3.02 8.67
CA ALA A 77 11.80 -1.76 9.39
C ALA A 77 10.97 -0.67 8.70
N LEU A 78 11.12 -0.51 7.38
CA LEU A 78 10.36 0.44 6.59
C LEU A 78 8.85 0.21 6.70
N ALA A 79 8.40 -1.03 6.51
CA ALA A 79 6.98 -1.39 6.62
C ALA A 79 6.43 -1.08 8.01
N ARG A 80 7.20 -1.32 9.07
CA ARG A 80 6.83 -0.94 10.44
C ARG A 80 6.72 0.59 10.58
N ASP A 81 7.68 1.33 10.08
CA ASP A 81 7.76 2.79 10.20
C ASP A 81 6.59 3.49 9.48
N VAL A 82 6.24 3.01 8.28
CA VAL A 82 5.09 3.54 7.53
C VAL A 82 3.76 2.84 7.85
N ARG A 83 3.77 1.86 8.76
CA ARG A 83 2.64 1.00 9.13
C ARG A 83 1.98 0.32 7.92
N ALA A 84 2.80 -0.13 6.98
CA ALA A 84 2.38 -0.92 5.84
C ALA A 84 2.49 -2.41 6.14
N LYS A 85 1.86 -3.23 5.28
CA LYS A 85 2.16 -4.66 5.18
C LYS A 85 3.10 -4.92 4.02
N ILE A 86 3.82 -6.03 4.08
CA ILE A 86 4.64 -6.50 2.96
C ILE A 86 3.91 -7.68 2.31
N LEU A 87 3.74 -7.59 1.00
CA LEU A 87 3.31 -8.69 0.14
C LEU A 87 4.49 -9.12 -0.72
N ARG A 88 5.02 -10.29 -0.40
CA ARG A 88 6.10 -10.91 -1.19
C ARG A 88 5.48 -11.76 -2.28
N VAL A 89 5.89 -11.52 -3.51
CA VAL A 89 5.41 -12.29 -4.67
C VAL A 89 6.52 -13.22 -5.13
N ARG A 90 6.22 -14.51 -5.16
CA ARG A 90 7.16 -15.54 -5.62
C ARG A 90 7.03 -15.73 -7.13
N SER A 91 8.08 -16.28 -7.74
CA SER A 91 8.03 -16.82 -9.09
C SER A 91 7.61 -18.31 -9.06
N PRO A 92 6.69 -18.76 -9.94
CA PRO A 92 5.96 -17.97 -10.94
C PRO A 92 4.92 -17.04 -10.31
N LEU A 93 4.57 -15.96 -11.02
CA LEU A 93 3.58 -14.98 -10.55
C LEU A 93 2.22 -15.65 -10.28
N PRO A 94 1.52 -15.26 -9.20
CA PRO A 94 0.21 -15.78 -8.88
C PRO A 94 -0.83 -15.31 -9.90
N LEU A 95 -1.95 -16.02 -9.95
CA LEU A 95 -3.09 -15.57 -10.74
C LEU A 95 -3.73 -14.32 -10.10
N PRO A 96 -4.37 -13.42 -10.87
CA PRO A 96 -5.07 -12.26 -10.32
C PRO A 96 -6.08 -12.64 -9.22
N ALA A 97 -6.81 -13.73 -9.41
CA ALA A 97 -7.81 -14.24 -8.46
C ALA A 97 -7.21 -14.72 -7.12
N GLU A 98 -5.91 -15.02 -7.09
CA GLU A 98 -5.19 -15.39 -5.87
C GLU A 98 -4.58 -14.15 -5.20
N LEU A 99 -4.10 -13.20 -6.01
CA LEU A 99 -3.46 -11.98 -5.53
C LEU A 99 -4.45 -10.98 -4.91
N GLU A 100 -5.61 -10.79 -5.55
CA GLU A 100 -6.64 -9.84 -5.11
C GLU A 100 -7.10 -10.03 -3.67
N PRO A 101 -7.56 -11.23 -3.24
CA PRO A 101 -8.04 -11.41 -1.87
C PRO A 101 -6.92 -11.19 -0.85
N GLU A 102 -5.68 -11.56 -1.18
CA GLU A 102 -4.53 -11.38 -0.30
C GLU A 102 -4.14 -9.90 -0.18
N LEU A 103 -4.09 -9.17 -1.29
CA LEU A 103 -3.83 -7.73 -1.28
C LEU A 103 -4.88 -6.99 -0.44
N MET A 104 -6.16 -7.30 -0.65
CA MET A 104 -7.26 -6.72 0.11
C MET A 104 -7.16 -7.02 1.61
N ARG A 105 -6.83 -8.27 1.97
CA ARG A 105 -6.64 -8.67 3.37
C ARG A 105 -5.51 -7.87 4.03
N LEU A 106 -4.37 -7.71 3.35
CA LEU A 106 -3.23 -6.96 3.88
C LEU A 106 -3.52 -5.47 4.01
N MET A 107 -4.23 -4.89 3.05
CA MET A 107 -4.68 -3.50 3.12
C MET A 107 -5.59 -3.26 4.33
N GLN A 108 -6.58 -4.12 4.54
CA GLN A 108 -7.47 -4.02 5.71
C GLN A 108 -6.69 -4.14 7.03
N GLN A 109 -5.69 -5.01 7.09
CA GLN A 109 -4.82 -5.14 8.26
C GLN A 109 -3.95 -3.91 8.49
N ALA A 110 -3.41 -3.29 7.44
CA ALA A 110 -2.67 -2.04 7.57
C ALA A 110 -3.58 -0.89 8.01
N GLU A 111 -4.77 -0.77 7.42
CA GLU A 111 -5.74 0.28 7.77
C GLU A 111 -6.20 0.16 9.23
N ALA A 112 -6.46 -1.05 9.71
CA ALA A 112 -6.82 -1.31 11.11
C ALA A 112 -5.70 -0.93 12.11
N GLN A 113 -4.45 -0.86 11.66
CA GLN A 113 -3.29 -0.45 12.47
C GLN A 113 -2.98 1.04 12.37
N ARG A 114 -3.62 1.74 11.44
CA ARG A 114 -3.58 3.20 11.39
C ARG A 114 -4.53 3.72 12.46
N PRO A 115 -4.11 4.68 13.29
CA PRO A 115 -5.04 5.29 14.22
C PRO A 115 -6.15 5.91 13.37
N SER A 116 -7.41 5.53 13.62
CA SER A 116 -8.52 6.34 13.17
C SER A 116 -8.26 7.71 13.76
N TRP A 117 -8.04 8.71 12.91
CA TRP A 117 -7.88 10.08 13.38
C TRP A 117 -9.25 10.54 13.92
N THR A 118 -9.56 10.20 15.16
CA THR A 118 -10.47 10.99 15.98
C THR A 118 -9.68 12.23 16.32
N GLY A 119 -9.94 13.32 15.61
CA GLY A 119 -9.38 14.62 15.92
C GLY A 119 -9.78 14.98 17.35
N ASP A 120 -8.89 14.75 18.31
CA ASP A 120 -8.92 15.44 19.58
C ASP A 120 -8.58 16.90 19.27
N LEU A 121 -9.63 17.69 19.08
CA LEU A 121 -9.60 19.12 19.30
C LEU A 121 -9.56 19.31 20.83
N GLY A 122 -8.35 19.29 21.38
CA GLY A 122 -8.05 19.86 22.69
C GLY A 122 -7.89 21.37 22.63
#